data_AF-A0A7S0YB23-F1
#
_entry.id   AF-A0A7S0YB23-F1
#
_cell.length_a   1.000
_cell.length_b   1.000
_cell.length_c   1.000
_cell.angle_alpha   90.00
_cell.angle_beta   90.00
_cell.angle_gamma   90.00
#
_symmetry.space_group_name_H-M   'P 1'
#
loop_
_entity.id
_entity.type
_entity.pdbx_description
1 polymer ?
#
loop_
_entity_poly.entity_id
_entity_poly.type
_entity_poly.pdbx_seq_one_letter_code
_entity_poly.pdbx_strand_id
1 'polypeptide(L)'
;MDEEQRRLVRKVIRQVHPDLFTAHPLEYHCNAKSLQTLNGYVDKISKGQSPGHCRLEFFVKKGSKLVQRKAELTEDGSLSPLLYAFDLISLHQLQNQRSSSCTSTTSTAAAAADTDFVQWLKDTVRDAVRTTERQDTLKLRIRDTTLLLQTRHKLSSLLVGSDHPASEVEQEKKLEALQILREELEALETAGQPVALDGLNVHLHHPDLCPLESAVPSPWPPAVDGERLFALGSGDGGGDGGGDGGGGGVGGDWKG
;
A
#
# COMPACT_ATOMS: atom_id res chain seq x y z
N MET A 1 -2.27 -34.92 -8.06
CA MET A 1 -2.41 -33.81 -9.03
C MET A 1 -2.50 -32.45 -8.33
N ASP A 2 -2.87 -32.46 -7.06
CA ASP A 2 -3.34 -31.28 -6.33
C ASP A 2 -2.23 -30.25 -6.09
N GLU A 3 -0.97 -30.65 -5.92
CA GLU A 3 0.13 -29.71 -5.67
C GLU A 3 0.44 -28.80 -6.88
N GLU A 4 0.29 -29.33 -8.11
CA GLU A 4 0.44 -28.53 -9.33
C GLU A 4 -0.70 -27.52 -9.44
N GLN A 5 -1.95 -27.95 -9.23
CA GLN A 5 -3.10 -27.05 -9.22
C GLN A 5 -2.99 -25.97 -8.13
N ARG A 6 -2.56 -26.34 -6.91
CA ARG A 6 -2.26 -25.39 -5.83
C ARG A 6 -1.22 -24.37 -6.25
N ARG A 7 -0.17 -24.80 -6.96
CA ARG A 7 0.87 -23.90 -7.48
C ARG A 7 0.30 -22.95 -8.54
N LEU A 8 -0.56 -23.43 -9.44
CA LEU A 8 -1.18 -22.61 -10.48
C LEU A 8 -2.14 -21.58 -9.90
N VAL A 9 -3.00 -21.97 -8.95
CA VAL A 9 -3.89 -21.05 -8.25
C VAL A 9 -3.11 -19.98 -7.49
N ARG A 10 -2.04 -20.36 -6.77
CA ARG A 10 -1.16 -19.38 -6.10
C ARG A 10 -0.57 -18.38 -7.08
N LYS A 11 -0.20 -18.80 -8.30
CA LYS A 11 0.26 -17.89 -9.35
C LYS A 11 -0.83 -16.91 -9.77
N VAL A 12 -2.08 -17.37 -9.92
CA VAL A 12 -3.21 -16.48 -10.24
C VAL A 12 -3.38 -15.44 -9.14
N ILE A 13 -3.54 -15.86 -7.89
CA ILE A 13 -3.78 -14.95 -6.74
C ILE A 13 -2.66 -13.91 -6.63
N ARG A 14 -1.39 -14.34 -6.77
CA ARG A 14 -0.24 -13.42 -6.74
C ARG A 14 -0.21 -12.42 -7.89
N GLN A 15 -0.81 -12.71 -9.04
CA GLN A 15 -0.81 -11.79 -10.19
C GLN A 15 -1.96 -10.78 -10.14
N VAL A 16 -3.04 -11.12 -9.44
CA VAL A 16 -4.27 -10.32 -9.39
C VAL A 16 -4.50 -9.64 -8.06
N HIS A 17 -3.61 -9.84 -7.08
CA HIS A 17 -3.78 -9.29 -5.75
C HIS A 17 -3.97 -7.76 -5.85
N PRO A 18 -5.04 -7.19 -5.25
CA PRO A 18 -5.37 -5.77 -5.39
C PRO A 18 -4.19 -4.85 -5.03
N ASP A 19 -3.38 -5.23 -4.03
CA ASP A 19 -2.19 -4.52 -3.59
C ASP A 19 -1.17 -4.20 -4.70
N LEU A 20 -1.12 -5.00 -5.77
CA LEU A 20 -0.24 -4.71 -6.91
C LEU A 20 -0.71 -3.51 -7.74
N PHE A 21 -1.92 -3.02 -7.48
CA PHE A 21 -2.64 -2.00 -8.24
C PHE A 21 -3.00 -0.79 -7.37
N THR A 22 -2.26 -0.52 -6.29
CA THR A 22 -2.50 0.67 -5.44
C THR A 22 -2.43 1.99 -6.21
N ALA A 23 -1.59 2.07 -7.24
CA ALA A 23 -1.51 3.23 -8.15
C ALA A 23 -2.63 3.27 -9.22
N HIS A 24 -3.50 2.26 -9.27
CA HIS A 24 -4.50 2.03 -10.31
C HIS A 24 -5.86 1.68 -9.67
N PRO A 25 -6.62 2.69 -9.17
CA PRO A 25 -7.79 2.46 -8.33
C PRO A 25 -8.93 1.66 -8.98
N LEU A 26 -9.10 1.79 -10.30
CA LEU A 26 -10.14 1.06 -11.03
C LEU A 26 -9.81 -0.44 -11.10
N GLU A 27 -8.56 -0.76 -11.42
CA GLU A 27 -8.02 -2.11 -11.50
C GLU A 27 -7.96 -2.77 -10.11
N TYR A 28 -7.58 -2.00 -9.08
CA TYR A 28 -7.67 -2.41 -7.69
C TYR A 28 -9.09 -2.89 -7.34
N HIS A 29 -10.10 -2.04 -7.60
CA HIS A 29 -11.48 -2.35 -7.26
C HIS A 29 -12.03 -3.53 -8.07
N CYS A 30 -11.68 -3.61 -9.36
CA CYS A 30 -12.07 -4.74 -10.21
C CYS A 30 -11.50 -6.06 -9.68
N ASN A 31 -10.22 -6.08 -9.32
CA ASN A 31 -9.57 -7.27 -8.76
C ASN A 31 -10.14 -7.67 -7.41
N ALA A 32 -10.36 -6.72 -6.51
CA ALA A 32 -10.95 -6.98 -5.20
C ALA A 32 -12.35 -7.61 -5.33
N LYS A 33 -13.21 -7.03 -6.19
CA LYS A 33 -14.56 -7.55 -6.47
C LYS A 33 -14.52 -8.96 -7.07
N SER A 34 -13.61 -9.21 -8.01
CA SER A 34 -13.49 -10.53 -8.63
C SER A 34 -12.92 -11.58 -7.67
N LEU A 35 -12.00 -11.22 -6.76
CA LEU A 35 -11.56 -12.10 -5.69
C LEU A 35 -12.69 -12.43 -4.71
N GLN A 36 -13.50 -11.44 -4.32
CA GLN A 36 -14.66 -11.66 -3.46
C GLN A 36 -15.70 -12.58 -4.13
N THR A 37 -15.91 -12.40 -5.44
CA THR A 37 -16.80 -13.26 -6.23
C THR A 37 -16.26 -14.69 -6.31
N LEU A 38 -14.94 -14.84 -6.53
CA LEU A 38 -14.27 -16.15 -6.49
C LEU A 38 -14.37 -16.80 -5.11
N ASN A 39 -14.24 -16.03 -4.03
CA ASN A 39 -14.41 -16.54 -2.66
C ASN A 39 -15.81 -17.14 -2.46
N GLY A 40 -16.85 -16.41 -2.89
CA GLY A 40 -18.23 -16.91 -2.81
C GLY A 40 -18.47 -18.16 -3.66
N TYR A 41 -17.83 -18.26 -4.84
CA TYR A 41 -17.87 -19.45 -5.69
C TYR A 41 -17.23 -20.66 -4.99
N VAL A 42 -16.03 -20.50 -4.42
CA VAL A 42 -15.31 -21.56 -3.69
C VAL A 42 -16.05 -21.95 -2.41
N ASP A 43 -16.66 -21.00 -1.70
CA ASP A 43 -17.45 -21.28 -0.50
C ASP A 43 -18.62 -22.22 -0.79
N LYS A 44 -19.31 -22.03 -1.93
CA LYS A 44 -20.39 -22.92 -2.36
C LYS A 44 -19.87 -24.32 -2.69
N ILE A 45 -18.75 -24.44 -3.41
CA ILE A 45 -18.09 -25.73 -3.67
C ILE A 45 -17.75 -26.43 -2.35
N SER A 46 -17.17 -25.72 -1.39
CA SER A 46 -16.79 -26.28 -0.07
C SER A 46 -17.98 -26.83 0.73
N LYS A 47 -19.19 -26.32 0.47
CA LYS A 47 -20.44 -26.77 1.09
C LYS A 47 -21.13 -27.89 0.30
N GLY A 48 -20.51 -28.38 -0.78
CA GLY A 48 -21.12 -29.34 -1.70
C GLY A 48 -22.30 -28.77 -2.49
N GLN A 49 -22.40 -27.44 -2.61
CA GLN A 49 -23.47 -26.75 -3.35
C GLN A 49 -23.01 -26.47 -4.78
N SER A 50 -23.96 -26.45 -5.73
CA SER A 50 -23.69 -25.95 -7.08
C SER A 50 -23.38 -24.44 -7.00
N PRO A 51 -22.18 -24.00 -7.40
CA PRO A 51 -21.78 -22.61 -7.22
C PRO A 51 -22.50 -21.63 -8.18
N GLY A 52 -23.10 -22.15 -9.26
CA GLY A 52 -23.74 -21.38 -10.33
C GLY A 52 -22.72 -20.77 -11.31
N HIS A 53 -23.20 -20.29 -12.46
CA HIS A 53 -22.36 -19.60 -13.43
C HIS A 53 -21.80 -18.30 -12.85
N CYS A 54 -20.50 -18.07 -13.03
CA CYS A 54 -19.82 -16.90 -12.50
C CYS A 54 -18.82 -16.33 -13.51
N ARG A 55 -18.89 -15.02 -13.77
CA ARG A 55 -17.93 -14.30 -14.61
C ARG A 55 -16.97 -13.51 -13.74
N LEU A 56 -15.68 -13.74 -13.92
CA LEU A 56 -14.59 -13.08 -13.22
C LEU A 56 -13.80 -12.21 -14.19
N GLU A 57 -13.43 -11.01 -13.73
CA GLU A 57 -12.61 -10.08 -14.50
C GLU A 57 -11.44 -9.61 -13.65
N PHE A 58 -10.22 -9.87 -14.12
CA PHE A 58 -9.00 -9.50 -13.41
C PHE A 58 -8.12 -8.64 -14.30
N PHE A 59 -7.36 -7.74 -13.70
CA PHE A 59 -6.25 -7.04 -14.30
C PHE A 59 -4.94 -7.66 -13.82
N VAL A 60 -4.00 -7.83 -14.75
CA VAL A 60 -2.64 -8.32 -14.47
C VAL A 60 -1.61 -7.34 -15.02
N LYS A 61 -0.49 -7.20 -14.32
CA LYS A 61 0.65 -6.39 -14.75
C LYS A 61 1.60 -7.23 -15.60
N LYS A 62 1.71 -6.93 -16.90
CA LYS A 62 2.68 -7.54 -17.82
C LYS A 62 3.70 -6.48 -18.23
N GLY A 63 4.82 -6.42 -17.50
CA GLY A 63 5.82 -5.36 -17.66
C GLY A 63 5.25 -3.99 -17.27
N SER A 64 5.25 -3.05 -18.21
CA SER A 64 4.67 -1.71 -18.04
C SER A 64 3.19 -1.61 -18.42
N LYS A 65 2.56 -2.70 -18.89
CA LYS A 65 1.17 -2.69 -19.36
C LYS A 65 0.24 -3.45 -18.41
N LEU A 66 -0.97 -2.92 -18.28
CA LEU A 66 -2.09 -3.59 -17.61
C LEU A 66 -2.90 -4.35 -18.65
N VAL A 67 -3.19 -5.62 -18.39
CA VAL A 67 -3.94 -6.50 -19.29
C VAL A 67 -5.14 -7.07 -18.54
N GLN A 68 -6.33 -6.92 -19.13
CA GLN A 68 -7.54 -7.53 -18.57
C GLN A 68 -7.62 -9.02 -18.97
N ARG A 69 -7.95 -9.88 -18.02
CA ARG A 69 -8.22 -11.31 -18.14
C ARG A 69 -9.64 -11.60 -17.69
N LYS A 70 -10.40 -12.32 -18.50
CA LYS A 70 -11.78 -12.71 -18.22
C LYS A 70 -11.88 -14.22 -18.14
N ALA A 71 -12.55 -14.72 -17.12
CA ALA A 71 -12.79 -16.14 -16.93
C ALA A 71 -14.27 -16.37 -16.64
N GLU A 72 -14.84 -17.40 -17.27
CA GLU A 72 -16.21 -17.83 -17.02
C GLU A 72 -16.17 -19.20 -16.34
N LEU A 73 -16.54 -19.20 -15.06
CA LEU A 73 -16.65 -20.41 -14.26
C LEU A 73 -18.03 -21.01 -14.45
N THR A 74 -18.04 -22.33 -14.60
CA THR A 74 -19.23 -23.16 -14.84
C THR A 74 -19.81 -23.69 -13.53
N GLU A 75 -21.02 -24.25 -13.58
CA GLU A 75 -21.71 -24.77 -12.39
C GLU A 75 -21.12 -26.09 -11.86
N ASP A 76 -20.20 -26.69 -12.62
CA ASP A 76 -19.48 -27.93 -12.30
C ASP A 76 -18.40 -27.76 -11.22
N GLY A 77 -18.14 -26.54 -10.78
CA GLY A 77 -17.09 -26.25 -9.78
C GLY A 77 -15.68 -26.19 -10.35
N SER A 78 -15.51 -26.26 -11.68
CA SER A 78 -14.19 -26.33 -12.31
C SER A 78 -13.48 -24.97 -12.37
N LEU A 79 -12.23 -24.94 -11.91
CA LEU A 79 -11.35 -23.76 -11.99
C LEU A 79 -10.52 -23.72 -13.28
N SER A 80 -10.58 -24.74 -14.12
CA SER A 80 -9.83 -24.81 -15.38
C SER A 80 -10.03 -23.59 -16.29
N PRO A 81 -11.26 -23.02 -16.43
CA PRO A 81 -11.45 -21.80 -17.22
C PRO A 81 -10.65 -20.60 -16.68
N LEU A 82 -10.47 -20.50 -15.35
CA LEU A 82 -9.63 -19.49 -14.73
C LEU A 82 -8.16 -19.73 -15.09
N LEU A 83 -7.65 -20.95 -14.93
CA LEU A 83 -6.25 -21.25 -15.26
C LEU A 83 -5.95 -20.99 -16.75
N TYR A 84 -6.90 -21.29 -17.63
CA TYR A 84 -6.78 -21.02 -19.07
C TYR A 84 -6.73 -19.52 -19.36
N ALA A 85 -7.60 -18.71 -18.73
CA ALA A 85 -7.62 -17.26 -18.91
C ALA A 85 -6.29 -16.58 -18.53
N PHE A 86 -5.52 -17.20 -17.63
CA PHE A 86 -4.20 -16.74 -17.20
C PHE A 86 -3.03 -17.33 -18.00
N ASP A 87 -3.31 -18.02 -19.11
CA ASP A 87 -2.34 -18.72 -19.94
C ASP A 87 -1.50 -19.76 -19.15
N LEU A 88 -2.06 -20.32 -18.06
CA LEU A 88 -1.37 -21.29 -17.21
C LEU A 88 -1.56 -22.74 -17.65
N ILE A 89 -2.64 -23.00 -18.39
CA ILE A 89 -2.92 -24.28 -19.03
C ILE A 89 -3.26 -24.07 -20.51
N SER A 90 -3.01 -25.08 -21.33
CA SER A 90 -3.36 -25.10 -22.75
C SER A 90 -4.85 -25.40 -22.98
N LEU A 91 -5.34 -25.06 -24.18
CA LEU A 91 -6.71 -25.40 -24.61
C LEU A 91 -6.95 -26.92 -24.58
N HIS A 92 -5.95 -27.72 -24.95
CA HIS A 92 -6.03 -29.18 -24.90
C HIS A 92 -6.19 -29.70 -23.47
N GLN A 93 -5.46 -29.13 -22.50
CA GLN A 93 -5.64 -29.47 -21.08
C GLN A 93 -7.02 -29.09 -20.56
N LEU A 94 -7.55 -27.92 -20.96
CA LEU A 94 -8.91 -27.49 -20.62
C LEU A 94 -9.97 -28.48 -21.16
N GLN A 95 -9.84 -28.91 -22.41
CA GLN A 95 -10.75 -29.88 -23.04
C GLN A 95 -10.68 -31.24 -22.34
N ASN A 96 -9.49 -31.73 -22.03
CA ASN A 96 -9.31 -33.01 -21.34
C ASN A 96 -9.92 -33.00 -19.93
N GLN A 97 -9.82 -31.89 -19.20
CA GLN A 97 -10.41 -31.74 -17.87
C GLN A 97 -11.94 -31.65 -17.92
N ARG A 98 -12.51 -30.98 -18.94
CA ARG A 98 -13.96 -30.99 -19.18
C ARG A 98 -14.48 -32.38 -19.55
N SER A 99 -13.76 -33.11 -20.39
CA SER A 99 -14.12 -34.47 -20.82
C SER A 99 -13.94 -35.53 -19.73
N SER A 100 -13.15 -35.25 -18.69
CA SER A 100 -12.93 -36.17 -17.56
C SER A 100 -13.94 -35.99 -16.43
N SER A 101 -14.70 -34.88 -16.44
CA SER A 101 -15.72 -34.56 -15.42
C SER A 101 -17.02 -35.37 -15.60
N CYS A 102 -17.22 -36.04 -16.74
CA CYS A 102 -18.43 -36.83 -17.01
C CYS A 102 -18.40 -38.29 -16.53
N THR A 103 -17.41 -38.72 -15.73
CA THR A 103 -17.27 -40.14 -15.31
C THR A 103 -16.98 -40.40 -13.83
N SER A 104 -17.15 -39.43 -12.92
CA SER A 104 -16.75 -39.61 -11.51
C SER A 104 -17.86 -39.35 -10.50
N THR A 105 -19.01 -40.00 -10.67
CA THR A 105 -19.84 -40.37 -9.51
C THR A 105 -19.26 -41.65 -8.92
N THR A 106 -18.94 -41.66 -7.61
CA THR A 106 -18.52 -42.80 -6.78
C THR A 106 -17.02 -43.14 -6.72
N SER A 107 -16.27 -42.37 -5.93
CA SER A 107 -15.03 -42.83 -5.27
C SER A 107 -14.84 -42.04 -3.97
N THR A 108 -15.16 -42.66 -2.84
CA THR A 108 -15.09 -42.08 -1.49
C THR A 108 -13.67 -41.67 -1.06
N ALA A 109 -12.63 -42.16 -1.74
CA ALA A 109 -11.24 -41.75 -1.53
C ALA A 109 -10.85 -40.50 -2.36
N ALA A 110 -11.44 -40.31 -3.54
CA ALA A 110 -11.24 -39.10 -4.36
C ALA A 110 -11.96 -37.89 -3.76
N ALA A 111 -13.15 -38.10 -3.18
CA ALA A 111 -13.90 -37.06 -2.48
C ALA A 111 -13.11 -36.49 -1.28
N ALA A 112 -12.37 -37.31 -0.53
CA ALA A 112 -11.55 -36.86 0.59
C ALA A 112 -10.34 -36.01 0.15
N ALA A 113 -9.65 -36.40 -0.93
CA ALA A 113 -8.54 -35.64 -1.50
C ALA A 113 -8.98 -34.29 -2.11
N ASP A 114 -10.16 -34.25 -2.74
CA ASP A 114 -10.77 -33.00 -3.22
C ASP A 114 -11.18 -32.09 -2.05
N THR A 115 -11.58 -32.66 -0.90
CA THR A 115 -11.97 -31.84 0.27
C THR A 115 -10.77 -31.05 0.81
N ASP A 116 -9.59 -31.66 0.88
CA ASP A 116 -8.36 -30.98 1.32
C ASP A 116 -7.93 -29.87 0.36
N PHE A 117 -8.05 -30.10 -0.95
CA PHE A 117 -7.77 -29.07 -1.96
C PHE A 117 -8.78 -27.92 -1.89
N VAL A 118 -10.07 -28.22 -1.80
CA VAL A 118 -11.14 -27.22 -1.74
C VAL A 118 -11.04 -26.40 -0.45
N GLN A 119 -10.75 -27.05 0.69
CA GLN A 119 -10.54 -26.36 1.95
C GLN A 119 -9.31 -25.44 1.90
N TRP A 120 -8.19 -25.93 1.36
CA TRP A 120 -7.00 -25.11 1.12
C TRP A 120 -7.29 -23.92 0.20
N LEU A 121 -8.04 -24.13 -0.88
CA LEU A 121 -8.40 -23.09 -1.84
C LEU A 121 -9.25 -22.02 -1.18
N LYS A 122 -10.25 -22.44 -0.41
CA LYS A 122 -11.11 -21.57 0.39
C LYS A 122 -10.28 -20.72 1.35
N ASP A 123 -9.38 -21.34 2.11
CA ASP A 123 -8.53 -20.62 3.05
C ASP A 123 -7.62 -19.62 2.31
N THR A 124 -7.05 -20.02 1.17
CA THR A 124 -6.16 -19.15 0.36
C THR A 124 -6.89 -17.96 -0.23
N VAL A 125 -8.07 -18.15 -0.82
CA VAL A 125 -8.86 -17.05 -1.41
C VAL A 125 -9.42 -16.14 -0.31
N ARG A 126 -9.90 -16.72 0.79
CA ARG A 126 -10.38 -15.96 1.95
C ARG A 126 -9.26 -15.11 2.56
N ASP A 127 -8.06 -15.65 2.66
CA ASP A 127 -6.90 -14.90 3.16
C ASP A 127 -6.54 -13.73 2.24
N ALA A 128 -6.63 -13.90 0.91
CA ALA A 128 -6.43 -12.80 -0.05
C ALA A 128 -7.51 -11.70 0.06
N VAL A 129 -8.76 -12.09 0.30
CA VAL A 129 -9.85 -11.11 0.56
C VAL A 129 -9.61 -10.39 1.89
N ARG A 130 -9.32 -11.13 2.96
CA ARG A 130 -9.09 -10.57 4.31
C ARG A 130 -7.92 -9.58 4.34
N THR A 131 -6.82 -9.91 3.63
CA THR A 131 -5.66 -9.02 3.53
C THR A 131 -6.00 -7.72 2.81
N THR A 132 -6.77 -7.79 1.72
CA THR A 132 -7.29 -6.61 1.02
C THR A 132 -8.18 -5.75 1.94
N GLU A 133 -9.14 -6.36 2.64
CA GLU A 133 -10.05 -5.65 3.56
C GLU A 133 -9.30 -5.00 4.73
N ARG A 134 -8.28 -5.68 5.28
CA ARG A 134 -7.44 -5.14 6.34
C ARG A 134 -6.68 -3.90 5.87
N GLN A 135 -6.15 -3.91 4.65
CA GLN A 135 -5.47 -2.73 4.10
C GLN A 135 -6.42 -1.56 3.86
N ASP A 136 -7.63 -1.82 3.37
CA ASP A 136 -8.64 -0.76 3.23
C ASP A 136 -8.99 -0.16 4.59
N THR A 137 -9.14 -1.00 5.60
CA THR A 137 -9.36 -0.55 6.98
C THR A 137 -8.21 0.31 7.51
N LEU A 138 -6.95 -0.10 7.28
CA LEU A 138 -5.77 0.66 7.68
C LEU A 138 -5.69 2.00 6.96
N LYS A 139 -5.90 2.04 5.64
CA LYS A 139 -5.91 3.28 4.85
C LYS A 139 -6.97 4.27 5.34
N LEU A 140 -8.18 3.78 5.64
CA LEU A 140 -9.24 4.61 6.20
C LEU A 140 -8.85 5.16 7.57
N ARG A 141 -8.35 4.33 8.48
CA ARG A 141 -7.91 4.76 9.81
C ARG A 141 -6.79 5.79 9.76
N ILE A 142 -5.81 5.61 8.87
CA ILE A 142 -4.72 6.58 8.65
C ILE A 142 -5.33 7.91 8.20
N ARG A 143 -6.17 7.90 7.16
CA ARG A 143 -6.81 9.11 6.63
C ARG A 143 -7.63 9.84 7.70
N ASP A 144 -8.44 9.11 8.45
CA ASP A 144 -9.30 9.68 9.49
C ASP A 144 -8.48 10.29 10.62
N THR A 145 -7.42 9.60 11.06
CA THR A 145 -6.52 10.10 12.12
C THR A 145 -5.75 11.33 11.65
N THR A 146 -5.25 11.34 10.41
CA THR A 146 -4.59 12.50 9.81
C THR A 146 -5.55 13.70 9.74
N LEU A 147 -6.78 13.50 9.27
CA LEU A 147 -7.79 14.56 9.18
C LEU A 147 -8.19 15.09 10.56
N LEU A 148 -8.34 14.21 11.54
CA LEU A 148 -8.63 14.59 12.92
C LEU A 148 -7.52 15.49 13.49
N LEU A 149 -6.25 15.12 13.32
CA LEU A 149 -5.12 15.92 13.80
C LEU A 149 -4.98 17.25 13.06
N GLN A 150 -5.15 17.24 11.73
CA GLN A 150 -5.12 18.47 10.93
C GLN A 150 -6.20 19.45 11.36
N THR A 151 -7.44 18.97 11.57
CA THR A 151 -8.56 19.83 11.96
C THR A 151 -8.46 20.32 13.39
N ARG A 152 -8.07 19.45 14.35
CA ARG A 152 -7.93 19.82 15.77
C ARG A 152 -6.82 20.85 16.00
N HIS A 153 -5.67 20.67 15.35
CA HIS A 153 -4.49 21.53 15.52
C HIS A 153 -4.33 22.58 14.41
N LYS A 154 -5.30 22.69 13.50
CA LYS A 154 -5.31 23.62 12.37
C LYS A 154 -4.04 23.57 11.51
N LEU A 155 -3.52 22.36 11.30
CA LEU A 155 -2.36 22.14 10.45
C LEU A 155 -2.73 22.45 9.00
N SER A 156 -1.81 23.05 8.24
CA SER A 156 -1.97 23.20 6.79
C SER A 156 -1.82 21.87 6.05
N SER A 157 -0.88 21.03 6.51
CA SER A 157 -0.75 19.65 6.04
C SER A 157 -0.07 18.77 7.07
N LEU A 158 -0.36 17.46 6.99
CA LEU A 158 0.26 16.42 7.79
C LEU A 158 0.51 15.23 6.87
N LEU A 159 1.79 14.92 6.66
CA LEU A 159 2.25 13.84 5.81
C LEU A 159 3.01 12.83 6.66
N VAL A 160 2.76 11.54 6.44
CA VAL A 160 3.36 10.45 7.24
C VAL A 160 4.02 9.44 6.33
N GLY A 161 5.36 9.42 6.33
CA GLY A 161 6.16 8.57 5.47
C GLY A 161 5.92 8.83 3.97
N SER A 162 5.86 7.77 3.17
CA SER A 162 5.60 7.87 1.72
C SER A 162 4.14 8.20 1.38
N ASP A 163 3.85 8.78 0.21
CA ASP A 163 2.47 9.02 -0.23
C ASP A 163 1.70 7.72 -0.56
N HIS A 164 2.42 6.65 -0.89
CA HIS A 164 1.86 5.39 -1.36
C HIS A 164 2.49 4.22 -0.59
N PRO A 165 2.04 3.91 0.64
CA PRO A 165 2.60 2.81 1.40
C PRO A 165 2.43 1.50 0.63
N ALA A 166 3.55 0.81 0.40
CA ALA A 166 3.60 -0.37 -0.44
C ALA A 166 3.25 -1.65 0.31
N SER A 167 3.25 -1.63 1.65
CA SER A 167 3.00 -2.81 2.49
C SER A 167 2.07 -2.53 3.66
N GLU A 168 1.42 -3.58 4.15
CA GLU A 168 0.61 -3.58 5.38
C GLU A 168 1.44 -3.12 6.59
N VAL A 169 2.67 -3.62 6.73
CA VAL A 169 3.59 -3.24 7.82
C VAL A 169 3.86 -1.73 7.80
N GLU A 170 4.09 -1.16 6.61
CA GLU A 170 4.29 0.28 6.48
C GLU A 170 3.05 1.08 6.87
N GLN A 171 1.85 0.61 6.53
CA GLN A 171 0.59 1.24 6.94
C GLN A 171 0.40 1.17 8.47
N GLU A 172 0.70 0.05 9.09
CA GLU A 172 0.63 -0.11 10.56
C GLU A 172 1.61 0.84 11.26
N LYS A 173 2.84 0.94 10.77
CA LYS A 173 3.85 1.87 11.28
C LYS A 173 3.47 3.34 11.10
N LYS A 174 2.80 3.70 10.00
CA LYS A 174 2.24 5.05 9.82
C LYS A 174 1.13 5.34 10.84
N LEU A 175 0.27 4.36 11.09
CA LEU A 175 -0.80 4.51 12.07
C LEU A 175 -0.24 4.63 13.50
N GLU A 176 0.79 3.85 13.85
CA GLU A 176 1.52 3.93 15.11
C GLU A 176 2.11 5.34 15.33
N ALA A 177 2.82 5.87 14.32
CA ALA A 177 3.37 7.24 14.40
C ALA A 177 2.29 8.32 14.61
N LEU A 178 1.14 8.18 13.94
CA LEU A 178 -0.01 9.08 14.11
C LEU A 178 -0.64 8.99 15.50
N GLN A 179 -0.70 7.79 16.07
CA GLN A 179 -1.24 7.57 17.42
C GLN A 179 -0.33 8.19 18.48
N ILE A 180 0.98 7.98 18.37
CA ILE A 180 1.96 8.59 19.27
C ILE A 180 1.87 10.12 19.17
N LEU A 181 1.82 10.69 17.96
CA LEU A 181 1.65 12.14 17.81
C LEU A 181 0.36 12.62 18.50
N ARG A 182 -0.75 11.89 18.32
CA ARG A 182 -2.02 12.24 18.97
C ARG A 182 -1.89 12.26 20.48
N GLU A 183 -1.31 11.22 21.06
CA GLU A 183 -1.15 11.08 22.52
C GLU A 183 -0.26 12.19 23.09
N GLU A 184 0.85 12.52 22.42
CA GLU A 184 1.74 13.61 22.84
C GLU A 184 1.07 14.97 22.76
N LEU A 185 0.31 15.25 21.68
CA LEU A 185 -0.43 16.51 21.55
C LEU A 185 -1.54 16.62 22.61
N GLU A 186 -2.25 15.53 22.91
CA GLU A 186 -3.28 15.50 23.96
C GLU A 186 -2.66 15.67 25.37
N ALA A 187 -1.49 15.10 25.61
CA ALA A 187 -0.75 15.28 26.86
C ALA A 187 -0.32 16.73 27.06
N LEU A 188 0.20 17.39 26.01
CA LEU A 188 0.58 18.81 26.05
C LEU A 188 -0.62 19.74 26.28
N GLU A 189 -1.74 19.48 25.63
CA GLU A 189 -3.00 20.20 25.86
C GLU A 189 -3.46 20.07 27.33
N THR A 190 -3.41 18.85 27.87
CA THR A 190 -3.80 18.56 29.26
C THR A 190 -2.88 19.22 30.28
N ALA A 191 -1.58 19.34 29.96
CA ALA A 191 -0.59 20.05 30.77
C ALA A 191 -0.75 21.59 30.71
N GLY A 192 -1.72 22.12 29.95
CA GLY A 192 -1.95 23.55 29.79
C GLY A 192 -0.87 24.25 28.97
N GLN A 193 -0.04 23.50 28.22
CA GLN A 193 0.94 24.08 27.32
C GLN A 193 0.28 24.42 25.98
N PRO A 194 0.27 25.69 25.56
CA PRO A 194 -0.31 26.07 24.28
C PRO A 194 0.58 25.55 23.14
N VAL A 195 0.11 24.52 22.43
CA VAL A 195 0.79 24.03 21.22
C VAL A 195 0.27 24.81 20.01
N ALA A 196 1.01 25.84 19.59
CA ALA A 196 0.68 26.62 18.41
C ALA A 196 1.22 25.93 17.15
N LEU A 197 0.41 25.03 16.56
CA LEU A 197 0.74 24.37 15.28
C LEU A 197 -0.05 24.92 14.09
N ASP A 198 -0.80 26.00 14.32
CA ASP A 198 -1.67 26.62 13.31
C ASP A 198 -0.87 26.96 12.05
N GLY A 199 -1.34 26.50 10.89
CA GLY A 199 -0.72 26.77 9.60
C GLY A 199 0.55 25.97 9.29
N LEU A 200 1.00 25.07 10.17
CA LEU A 200 2.23 24.30 9.92
C LEU A 200 2.01 23.13 8.97
N ASN A 201 3.06 22.79 8.21
CA ASN A 201 3.17 21.58 7.41
C ASN A 201 4.07 20.60 8.15
N VAL A 202 3.51 19.48 8.61
CA VAL A 202 4.22 18.51 9.45
C VAL A 202 4.51 17.25 8.65
N HIS A 203 5.78 16.83 8.65
CA HIS A 203 6.22 15.58 8.05
C HIS A 203 6.67 14.63 9.15
N LEU A 204 5.94 13.54 9.32
CA LEU A 204 6.25 12.50 10.30
C LEU A 204 6.98 11.34 9.61
N HIS A 205 8.06 10.90 10.25
CA HIS A 205 8.81 9.73 9.84
C HIS A 205 8.79 8.72 10.99
N HIS A 206 8.36 7.49 10.70
CA HIS A 206 8.55 6.39 11.63
C HIS A 206 10.04 5.98 11.58
N PRO A 207 10.73 5.80 12.72
CA PRO A 207 12.16 5.47 12.74
C PRO A 207 12.50 4.24 11.89
N ASP A 208 11.64 3.21 11.93
CA ASP A 208 11.80 1.98 11.14
C ASP A 208 11.52 2.14 9.63
N LEU A 209 10.92 3.26 9.21
CA LEU A 209 10.56 3.52 7.80
C LEU A 209 11.44 4.59 7.15
N CYS A 210 12.42 5.13 7.87
CA CYS A 210 13.29 6.17 7.35
C CYS A 210 14.16 5.61 6.22
N PRO A 211 14.13 6.17 5.00
CA PRO A 211 15.19 5.91 4.04
C PRO A 211 16.51 6.37 4.68
N LEU A 212 17.51 5.49 4.75
CA LEU A 212 18.84 5.74 5.33
C LEU A 212 19.67 6.83 4.60
N GLU A 213 19.03 7.81 3.95
CA GLU A 213 19.66 8.78 3.05
C GLU A 213 19.50 10.25 3.50
N SER A 214 19.03 10.51 4.73
CA SER A 214 19.06 11.85 5.34
C SER A 214 19.99 11.98 6.54
N ALA A 215 20.85 10.99 6.80
CA ALA A 215 21.98 11.13 7.70
C ALA A 215 23.12 11.89 7.00
N VAL A 216 22.86 13.13 6.59
CA VAL A 216 23.93 14.11 6.50
C VAL A 216 24.08 14.64 7.92
N PRO A 217 25.12 14.25 8.68
CA PRO A 217 25.44 15.00 9.88
C PRO A 217 25.69 16.43 9.44
N SER A 218 24.84 17.36 9.85
CA SER A 218 25.16 18.79 9.76
C SER A 218 26.55 18.98 10.38
N PRO A 219 27.55 19.49 9.65
CA PRO A 219 28.82 19.84 10.25
C PRO A 219 28.59 21.14 11.02
N TRP A 220 28.04 21.03 12.23
CA TRP A 220 28.32 22.05 13.24
C TRP A 220 29.83 22.02 13.49
N PRO A 221 30.51 23.18 13.49
CA PRO A 221 31.94 23.21 13.72
C PRO A 221 32.23 22.67 15.13
N PRO A 222 33.36 21.98 15.33
CA PRO A 222 33.69 21.39 16.62
C PRO A 222 33.77 22.46 17.70
N ALA A 223 33.28 22.10 18.88
CA ALA A 223 33.50 22.84 20.11
C ALA A 223 35.00 23.15 20.25
N VAL A 224 35.31 24.44 20.30
CA VAL A 224 36.66 24.90 20.62
C VAL A 224 36.78 24.83 22.14
N ASP A 225 37.41 23.78 22.64
CA ASP A 225 37.89 23.72 24.01
C ASP A 225 38.96 24.80 24.21
N GLY A 226 38.79 25.58 25.27
CA GLY A 226 39.59 26.76 25.54
C GLY A 226 40.99 26.45 26.04
N GLU A 227 41.89 27.42 25.89
CA GLU A 227 42.72 27.92 26.99
C GLU A 227 43.43 29.23 26.59
N ARG A 228 43.62 30.06 27.62
CA ARG A 228 44.18 31.42 27.61
C ARG A 228 45.62 31.44 27.09
N LEU A 229 46.04 32.56 26.49
CA LEU A 229 47.28 33.26 26.86
C LEU A 229 47.36 34.69 26.27
N PHE A 230 47.76 35.58 27.17
CA PHE A 230 48.05 37.01 27.13
C PHE A 230 48.64 37.64 25.85
N ALA A 231 48.30 38.94 25.67
CA ALA A 231 49.20 40.10 25.61
C ALA A 231 49.07 41.02 24.37
N LEU A 232 48.68 42.27 24.69
CA LEU A 232 49.24 43.55 24.25
C LEU A 232 49.18 43.95 22.76
N GLY A 233 48.59 45.11 22.51
CA GLY A 233 48.86 45.89 21.30
C GLY A 233 47.84 47.00 21.03
N SER A 234 48.11 48.18 21.58
CA SER A 234 47.44 49.45 21.24
C SER A 234 47.60 49.86 19.77
N GLY A 235 46.68 50.71 19.29
CA GLY A 235 46.76 51.48 18.05
C GLY A 235 45.40 51.48 17.35
N ASP A 236 44.50 52.43 17.56
CA ASP A 236 44.52 53.82 17.03
C ASP A 236 44.58 53.87 15.49
N GLY A 237 43.64 54.60 14.88
CA GLY A 237 43.59 54.83 13.43
C GLY A 237 42.19 54.75 12.83
N GLY A 238 41.57 55.92 12.62
CA GLY A 238 40.26 56.09 11.99
C GLY A 238 40.23 55.89 10.46
N GLY A 239 39.06 56.12 9.88
CA GLY A 239 38.87 56.07 8.44
C GLY A 239 37.42 56.24 8.02
N ASP A 240 37.05 57.50 7.76
CA ASP A 240 35.88 57.97 7.01
C ASP A 240 35.70 57.29 5.65
N GLY A 241 34.47 57.26 5.12
CA GLY A 241 34.23 56.95 3.72
C GLY A 241 32.76 56.67 3.38
N GLY A 242 32.03 57.73 3.02
CA GLY A 242 30.67 57.67 2.47
C GLY A 242 30.60 57.33 0.97
N GLY A 243 29.35 57.26 0.47
CA GLY A 243 28.94 57.04 -0.92
C GLY A 243 27.72 56.13 -0.92
N ASP A 244 26.45 56.57 -1.04
CA ASP A 244 25.78 57.48 -1.99
C ASP A 244 25.52 56.88 -3.39
N GLY A 245 24.29 57.06 -3.88
CA GLY A 245 23.74 56.59 -5.17
C GLY A 245 22.85 55.34 -5.04
N GLY A 246 21.52 55.39 -5.18
CA GLY A 246 20.77 55.77 -6.39
C GLY A 246 20.72 54.58 -7.35
N GLY A 247 19.62 54.09 -7.91
CA GLY A 247 18.24 54.52 -8.09
C GLY A 247 17.63 53.71 -9.25
N GLY A 248 16.30 53.61 -9.32
CA GLY A 248 15.54 53.14 -10.51
C GLY A 248 15.56 51.63 -10.74
N GLY A 249 14.47 50.94 -11.08
CA GLY A 249 13.15 51.37 -11.55
C GLY A 249 12.68 50.40 -12.64
N VAL A 250 11.39 50.05 -12.59
CA VAL A 250 10.51 49.63 -13.72
C VAL A 250 10.90 48.28 -14.40
N GLY A 251 10.09 47.23 -14.40
CA GLY A 251 8.70 47.16 -14.85
C GLY A 251 8.67 46.43 -16.20
N GLY A 252 7.93 45.33 -16.30
CA GLY A 252 7.91 44.49 -17.50
C GLY A 252 6.85 43.40 -17.44
N ASP A 253 5.60 43.79 -17.65
CA ASP A 253 4.50 42.94 -18.11
C ASP A 253 4.88 42.17 -19.39
N TRP A 254 4.64 40.87 -19.41
CA TRP A 254 4.54 40.09 -20.65
C TRP A 254 3.24 39.28 -20.65
N LYS A 255 2.27 39.77 -21.41
CA LYS A 255 1.13 39.02 -21.93
C LYS A 255 1.43 38.70 -23.40
N GLY A 256 1.22 37.45 -23.76
CA GLY A 256 1.19 36.94 -25.13
C GLY A 256 0.62 35.54 -25.10
#